data_AF-A0A7Y1UGV3-F1
#
_entry.id   AF-A0A7Y1UGV3-F1
#
_cell.length_a   1.000
_cell.length_b   1.000
_cell.length_c   1.000
_cell.angle_alpha   90.00
_cell.angle_beta   90.00
_cell.angle_gamma   90.00
#
_symmetry.space_group_name_H-M   'P 1'
#
loop_
_entity.id
_entity.type
_entity.pdbx_description
1 polymer ?
#
loop_
_entity_poly.entity_id
_entity_poly.type
_entity_poly.pdbx_seq_one_letter_code
_entity_poly.pdbx_strand_id
1 'polypeptide(L)'
;MDDPILHDIPDPSPWLPGVPLPAWAWIAIGLLTVLVLAVIAVLILRKKPAPPPDLAAVYEESCRKLKALRADLAGRPLAEVATAASFAVREYLAAALEEPALFETHEELTARHDAFAKLPAGARERLAPLLDRLAASKYGRTEQDDAAATELVDNSLKVLDGLESTRPRVVA
;
A
#
# COMPACT_ATOMS: atom_id res chain seq x y z
N MET A 1 -50.30 56.94 10.23
CA MET A 1 -48.87 56.57 10.27
C MET A 1 -48.90 55.12 10.66
N ASP A 2 -49.01 54.25 9.66
CA ASP A 2 -49.19 52.82 9.85
C ASP A 2 -47.80 52.19 9.92
N ASP A 3 -47.45 51.64 11.07
CA ASP A 3 -46.20 50.91 11.25
C ASP A 3 -46.23 49.62 10.40
N PRO A 4 -45.14 49.29 9.68
CA PRO A 4 -45.10 48.08 8.86
C PRO A 4 -45.15 46.85 9.77
N ILE A 5 -46.11 45.96 9.52
CA ILE A 5 -46.25 44.67 10.21
C ILE A 5 -44.97 43.86 9.98
N LEU A 6 -44.10 43.84 10.98
CA LEU A 6 -42.92 42.99 11.01
C LEU A 6 -43.41 41.55 11.08
N HIS A 7 -43.22 40.79 9.99
CA HIS A 7 -43.58 39.38 9.97
C HIS A 7 -42.68 38.64 10.97
N ASP A 8 -43.26 38.21 12.09
CA ASP A 8 -42.55 37.52 13.15
C ASP A 8 -42.02 36.17 12.60
N ILE A 9 -40.72 35.93 12.72
CA ILE A 9 -40.11 34.67 12.27
C ILE A 9 -40.51 33.59 13.27
N PRO A 10 -41.22 32.52 12.86
CA PRO A 10 -41.62 31.48 13.80
C PRO A 10 -40.39 30.80 14.41
N ASP A 11 -40.44 30.62 15.74
CA ASP A 11 -39.35 30.03 16.54
C ASP A 11 -38.94 28.66 15.95
N PRO A 12 -37.67 28.48 15.55
CA PRO A 12 -37.21 27.25 14.94
C PRO A 12 -37.06 26.07 15.91
N SER A 13 -37.19 26.31 17.22
CA SER A 13 -36.98 25.31 18.29
C SER A 13 -37.78 24.00 18.15
N PRO A 14 -39.03 23.98 17.63
CA PRO A 14 -39.80 22.75 17.43
C PRO A 14 -39.21 21.79 16.37
N TRP A 15 -38.39 22.31 15.44
CA TRP A 15 -37.78 21.53 14.36
C TRP A 15 -36.33 21.14 14.64
N LEU A 16 -35.74 21.64 15.74
CA LEU A 16 -34.42 21.22 16.18
C LEU A 16 -34.53 19.92 16.99
N PRO A 17 -33.88 18.82 16.59
CA PRO A 17 -33.79 17.64 17.43
C PRO A 17 -32.93 17.97 18.66
N GLY A 18 -33.55 18.49 19.71
CA GLY A 18 -32.92 18.66 21.00
C GLY A 18 -32.64 17.28 21.58
N VAL A 19 -31.38 16.95 21.80
CA VAL A 19 -30.99 15.79 22.63
C VAL A 19 -31.03 16.26 24.09
N PRO A 20 -32.04 15.88 24.90
CA PRO A 20 -32.16 16.34 26.28
C PRO A 20 -31.20 15.54 27.17
N LEU A 21 -29.90 15.62 26.89
CA LEU A 21 -28.89 15.00 27.72
C LEU A 21 -28.62 15.91 28.92
N PRO A 22 -28.70 15.39 30.16
CA PRO A 22 -28.25 16.13 31.33
C PRO A 22 -26.79 16.59 31.19
N ALA A 23 -26.42 17.73 31.78
CA ALA A 23 -25.06 18.27 31.67
C ALA A 23 -23.95 17.28 32.10
N TRP A 24 -24.23 16.39 33.06
CA TRP A 24 -23.29 15.35 33.48
C TRP A 24 -22.99 14.32 32.38
N ALA A 25 -23.92 14.09 31.44
CA ALA A 25 -23.74 13.14 30.34
C ALA A 25 -22.69 13.65 29.36
N TRP A 26 -22.60 14.96 29.12
CA TRP A 26 -21.53 15.56 28.31
C TRP A 26 -20.15 15.41 28.96
N ILE A 27 -20.09 15.55 30.29
CA ILE A 27 -18.86 15.31 31.06
C ILE A 27 -18.45 13.83 30.96
N ALA A 28 -19.40 12.91 31.10
CA ALA A 28 -19.16 11.48 30.97
C ALA A 28 -18.68 11.09 29.56
N ILE A 29 -19.29 11.65 28.51
CA ILE A 29 -18.87 11.46 27.11
C ILE A 29 -17.45 11.98 26.91
N GLY A 30 -17.16 13.21 27.34
CA GLY A 30 -15.82 13.79 27.22
C GLY A 30 -14.76 12.94 27.93
N LEU A 31 -15.06 12.45 29.14
CA LEU A 31 -14.17 11.57 29.89
C LEU A 31 -13.93 10.24 29.15
N LEU A 32 -15.00 9.64 28.60
CA LEU A 32 -14.90 8.40 27.83
C LEU A 32 -14.07 8.60 26.56
N THR A 33 -14.25 9.71 25.84
CA THR A 33 -13.47 10.04 24.65
C THR A 33 -11.99 10.18 24.98
N VAL A 34 -11.64 10.90 26.05
CA VAL A 34 -10.25 11.04 26.50
C VAL A 34 -9.65 9.68 26.88
N LEU A 35 -10.42 8.84 27.59
CA LEU A 35 -9.96 7.50 27.97
C LEU A 35 -9.69 6.62 26.75
N VAL A 36 -10.58 6.63 25.75
CA VAL A 36 -10.40 5.87 24.51
C VAL A 36 -9.17 6.35 23.74
N LEU A 37 -8.99 7.67 23.60
CA LEU A 37 -7.80 8.24 22.95
C LEU A 37 -6.51 7.89 23.69
N ALA A 38 -6.52 7.93 25.03
CA ALA A 38 -5.38 7.54 25.84
C ALA A 38 -5.04 6.05 25.67
N VAL A 39 -6.05 5.17 25.64
CA VAL A 39 -5.85 3.74 25.37
C VAL A 39 -5.26 3.52 23.99
N ILE A 40 -5.78 4.17 22.95
CA ILE A 40 -5.25 4.08 21.58
C ILE A 40 -3.81 4.55 21.52
N ALA A 41 -3.50 5.70 22.12
CA ALA A 41 -2.14 6.24 22.17
C ALA A 41 -1.18 5.26 22.87
N VAL A 42 -1.61 4.70 24.02
CA VAL A 42 -0.84 3.69 24.74
C VAL A 42 -0.63 2.43 23.89
N LEU A 43 -1.64 1.97 23.15
CA LEU A 43 -1.50 0.80 22.27
C LEU A 43 -0.51 1.07 21.12
N ILE A 44 -0.53 2.26 20.54
CA ILE A 44 0.41 2.66 19.48
C ILE A 44 1.83 2.78 20.04
N LEU A 45 1.99 3.43 21.21
CA LEU A 45 3.31 3.63 21.84
C LEU A 45 3.89 2.34 22.45
N ARG A 46 3.04 1.39 22.85
CA ARG A 46 3.47 0.07 23.36
C ARG A 46 3.83 -0.91 22.27
N LYS A 47 3.50 -0.63 21.01
CA LYS A 47 4.05 -1.40 19.90
C LYS A 47 5.56 -1.18 19.90
N LYS A 48 6.28 -2.17 20.41
CA LYS A 48 7.72 -2.26 20.24
C LYS A 48 8.00 -2.11 18.74
N PRO A 49 9.01 -1.32 18.33
CA PRO A 49 9.41 -1.31 16.93
C PRO A 49 9.64 -2.76 16.53
N ALA A 50 8.94 -3.20 15.48
CA ALA A 50 9.15 -4.54 14.95
C ALA A 50 10.65 -4.66 14.63
N PRO A 51 11.26 -5.83 14.89
CA PRO A 51 12.60 -6.06 14.39
C PRO A 51 12.61 -5.74 12.88
N PRO A 52 13.66 -5.07 12.37
CA PRO A 52 13.75 -4.80 10.95
C PRO A 52 13.57 -6.12 10.19
N PRO A 53 12.80 -6.11 9.09
CA PRO A 53 12.50 -7.34 8.36
C PRO A 53 13.80 -8.03 7.94
N ASP A 54 13.87 -9.35 8.15
CA ASP A 54 14.96 -10.14 7.63
C ASP A 54 14.87 -10.15 6.10
N LEU A 55 15.65 -9.27 5.47
CA LEU A 55 15.65 -9.09 4.02
C LEU A 55 15.99 -10.38 3.25
N ALA A 56 16.82 -11.26 3.83
CA ALA A 56 17.12 -12.54 3.19
C ALA A 56 15.87 -13.44 3.18
N ALA A 57 15.15 -13.51 4.29
CA ALA A 57 13.88 -14.21 4.35
C ALA A 57 12.82 -13.61 3.41
N VAL A 58 12.75 -12.27 3.29
CA VAL A 58 11.84 -11.60 2.34
C VAL A 58 12.22 -11.91 0.90
N TYR A 59 13.52 -11.87 0.56
CA TYR A 59 14.01 -12.26 -0.76
C TYR A 59 13.62 -13.71 -1.11
N GLU A 60 13.88 -14.64 -0.19
CA GLU A 60 13.52 -16.05 -0.35
C GLU A 60 12.02 -16.24 -0.54
N GLU A 61 11.21 -15.53 0.25
CA GLU A 61 9.74 -15.54 0.15
C GLU A 61 9.26 -15.02 -1.21
N SER A 62 9.76 -13.88 -1.68
CA SER A 62 9.41 -13.32 -2.99
C SER A 62 9.82 -14.24 -4.13
N CYS A 63 11.02 -14.83 -4.06
CA CYS A 63 11.48 -15.84 -5.00
C CYS A 63 10.58 -17.10 -4.98
N ARG A 64 10.18 -17.56 -3.79
CA ARG A 64 9.28 -18.70 -3.61
C ARG A 64 7.93 -18.44 -4.28
N LYS A 65 7.34 -17.27 -4.06
CA LYS A 65 6.07 -16.83 -4.67
C LYS A 65 6.17 -16.81 -6.20
N LEU A 66 7.23 -16.23 -6.76
CA LEU A 66 7.44 -16.22 -8.21
C LEU A 66 7.69 -17.61 -8.79
N LYS A 67 8.45 -18.48 -8.12
CA LYS A 67 8.67 -19.87 -8.57
C LYS A 67 7.38 -20.70 -8.50
N ALA A 68 6.56 -20.51 -7.47
CA ALA A 68 5.25 -21.13 -7.37
C ALA A 68 4.33 -20.65 -8.49
N LEU A 69 4.30 -19.34 -8.75
CA LEU A 69 3.58 -18.75 -9.88
C LEU A 69 4.07 -19.33 -11.21
N ARG A 70 5.39 -19.49 -11.38
CA ARG A 70 6.01 -20.08 -12.58
C ARG A 70 5.60 -21.53 -12.84
N ALA A 71 5.38 -22.30 -11.78
CA ALA A 71 4.95 -23.69 -11.85
C ALA A 71 3.46 -23.83 -12.18
N ASP A 72 2.67 -22.79 -11.92
CA ASP A 72 1.21 -22.78 -12.05
C ASP A 72 0.73 -21.67 -13.00
N LEU A 73 1.33 -21.59 -14.19
CA LEU A 73 0.94 -20.62 -15.22
C LEU A 73 -0.22 -21.10 -16.10
N ALA A 74 -0.37 -22.43 -16.24
CA ALA A 74 -1.27 -23.02 -17.21
C ALA A 74 -2.71 -22.57 -16.98
N GLY A 75 -3.29 -21.92 -18.00
CA GLY A 75 -4.67 -21.47 -17.97
C GLY A 75 -4.93 -20.19 -17.16
N ARG A 76 -3.90 -19.55 -16.60
CA ARG A 76 -4.05 -18.26 -15.92
C ARG A 76 -4.05 -17.09 -16.91
N PRO A 77 -4.94 -16.10 -16.76
CA PRO A 77 -4.87 -14.87 -17.52
C PRO A 77 -3.55 -14.13 -17.27
N LEU A 78 -2.96 -13.55 -18.31
CA LEU A 78 -1.71 -12.78 -18.21
C LEU A 78 -1.80 -11.65 -17.17
N ALA A 79 -2.96 -11.00 -17.06
CA ALA A 79 -3.21 -9.95 -16.08
C ALA A 79 -3.11 -10.44 -14.62
N GLU A 80 -3.55 -11.67 -14.33
CA GLU A 80 -3.42 -12.26 -12.99
C GLU A 80 -1.96 -12.57 -12.67
N VAL A 81 -1.23 -13.12 -13.65
CA VAL A 81 0.21 -13.39 -13.51
C VAL A 81 0.99 -12.10 -13.28
N ALA A 82 0.70 -11.05 -14.06
CA ALA A 82 1.31 -9.73 -13.91
C ALA A 82 1.00 -9.09 -12.55
N THR A 83 -0.21 -9.29 -12.04
CA THR A 83 -0.60 -8.83 -10.70
C THR A 83 0.17 -9.54 -9.61
N ALA A 84 0.21 -10.88 -9.64
CA ALA A 84 0.93 -11.68 -8.66
C ALA A 84 2.44 -11.40 -8.67
N ALA A 85 3.04 -11.31 -9.87
CA ALA A 85 4.45 -10.98 -10.03
C ALA A 85 4.77 -9.56 -9.53
N SER A 86 3.90 -8.59 -9.83
CA SER A 86 4.02 -7.21 -9.34
C SER A 86 3.98 -7.12 -7.82
N PHE A 87 3.12 -7.90 -7.15
CA PHE A 87 3.09 -7.94 -5.70
C PHE A 87 4.36 -8.53 -5.11
N ALA A 88 4.83 -9.67 -5.62
CA ALA A 88 6.06 -10.31 -5.12
C ALA A 88 7.29 -9.39 -5.22
N VAL A 89 7.41 -8.62 -6.32
CA VAL A 89 8.48 -7.63 -6.50
C VAL A 89 8.31 -6.46 -5.54
N ARG A 90 7.09 -5.89 -5.44
CA ARG A 90 6.82 -4.72 -4.57
C ARG A 90 6.95 -5.05 -3.08
N GLU A 91 6.62 -6.26 -2.64
CA GLU A 91 6.88 -6.73 -1.27
C GLU A 91 8.37 -6.69 -0.93
N TYR A 92 9.22 -7.16 -1.85
CA TYR A 92 10.66 -7.09 -1.67
C TYR A 92 11.15 -5.64 -1.62
N LEU A 93 10.68 -4.78 -2.53
CA LEU A 93 11.05 -3.35 -2.52
C LEU A 93 10.61 -2.66 -1.23
N ALA A 94 9.43 -2.98 -0.71
CA ALA A 94 8.93 -2.41 0.53
C ALA A 94 9.79 -2.78 1.75
N ALA A 95 10.32 -3.99 1.77
CA ALA A 95 11.26 -4.39 2.82
C ALA A 95 12.67 -3.82 2.57
N ALA A 96 13.22 -3.99 1.37
CA ALA A 96 14.62 -3.71 1.04
C ALA A 96 14.94 -2.22 0.94
N LEU A 97 13.98 -1.39 0.54
CA LEU A 97 14.16 0.05 0.34
C LEU A 97 13.35 0.90 1.32
N GLU A 98 12.56 0.26 2.19
CA GLU A 98 11.54 0.89 3.04
C GLU A 98 10.52 1.69 2.22
N GLU A 99 10.28 1.26 0.99
CA GLU A 99 9.41 1.96 0.05
C GLU A 99 7.94 1.59 0.29
N PRO A 100 7.00 2.56 0.35
CA PRO A 100 5.56 2.28 0.43
C PRO A 100 4.98 1.67 -0.86
N ALA A 101 5.79 1.12 -1.77
CA ALA A 101 5.44 0.61 -3.10
C ALA A 101 4.30 -0.41 -3.12
N LEU A 102 4.05 -1.12 -2.00
CA LEU A 102 2.93 -2.04 -1.86
C LEU A 102 1.56 -1.32 -1.76
N PHE A 103 1.56 -0.11 -1.23
CA PHE A 103 0.34 0.68 -0.94
C PHE A 103 0.10 1.80 -1.96
N GLU A 104 1.05 2.02 -2.86
CA GLU A 104 0.98 3.02 -3.93
C GLU A 104 0.51 2.41 -5.25
N THR A 105 -0.19 3.22 -6.05
CA THR A 105 -0.44 2.91 -7.46
C THR A 105 0.86 2.86 -8.27
N HIS A 106 0.83 2.33 -9.50
CA HIS A 106 2.02 2.32 -10.36
C HIS A 106 2.47 3.73 -10.74
N GLU A 107 1.50 4.61 -10.94
CA GLU A 107 1.66 6.00 -11.30
C GLU A 107 2.28 6.78 -10.14
N GLU A 108 1.84 6.55 -8.91
CA GLU A 108 2.45 7.16 -7.71
C GLU A 108 3.91 6.70 -7.52
N LEU A 109 4.17 5.40 -7.68
CA LEU A 109 5.51 4.83 -7.55
C LEU A 109 6.49 5.37 -8.61
N THR A 110 6.03 5.54 -9.85
CA THR A 110 6.86 6.01 -10.97
C THR A 110 7.04 7.53 -10.99
N ALA A 111 6.07 8.29 -10.48
CA ALA A 111 6.18 9.75 -10.34
C ALA A 111 7.22 10.18 -9.30
N ARG A 112 7.55 9.31 -8.34
CA ARG A 112 8.57 9.54 -7.32
C ARG A 112 9.98 9.36 -7.89
N HIS A 113 10.61 10.48 -8.24
CA HIS A 113 12.00 10.52 -8.69
C HIS A 113 13.01 9.90 -7.71
N ASP A 114 12.65 9.82 -6.42
CA ASP A 114 13.48 9.33 -5.33
C ASP A 114 13.25 7.86 -4.96
N ALA A 115 12.14 7.23 -5.38
CA ALA A 115 11.75 5.87 -4.99
C ALA A 115 12.81 4.80 -5.29
N PHE A 116 13.64 5.04 -6.30
CA PHE A 116 14.75 4.15 -6.69
C PHE A 116 16.12 4.80 -6.54
N ALA A 117 16.23 5.97 -5.89
CA ALA A 117 17.48 6.69 -5.74
C ALA A 117 18.53 5.89 -4.96
N LYS A 118 18.09 5.08 -3.98
CA LYS A 118 18.93 4.19 -3.17
C LYS A 118 19.49 2.99 -3.95
N LEU A 119 18.92 2.67 -5.12
CA LEU A 119 19.38 1.57 -5.96
C LEU A 119 20.53 2.00 -6.87
N PRO A 120 21.55 1.14 -7.10
CA PRO A 120 22.56 1.38 -8.12
C PRO A 120 21.94 1.46 -9.52
N ALA A 121 22.56 2.23 -10.41
CA ALA A 121 22.03 2.56 -11.73
C ALA A 121 21.61 1.31 -12.53
N GLY A 122 22.46 0.28 -12.57
CA GLY A 122 22.16 -0.97 -13.31
C GLY A 122 21.02 -1.82 -12.73
N ALA A 123 20.63 -1.60 -11.47
CA ALA A 123 19.45 -2.23 -10.88
C ALA A 123 18.18 -1.41 -11.22
N ARG A 124 18.28 -0.08 -11.16
CA ARG A 124 17.21 0.84 -11.55
C ARG A 124 16.82 0.70 -13.02
N GLU A 125 17.80 0.59 -13.91
CA GLU A 125 17.62 0.41 -15.36
C GLU A 125 16.86 -0.87 -15.72
N ARG A 126 16.91 -1.89 -14.86
CA ARG A 126 16.18 -3.16 -15.06
C ARG A 126 14.82 -3.17 -14.36
N LEU A 127 14.71 -2.50 -13.22
CA LEU A 127 13.50 -2.48 -12.42
C LEU A 127 12.37 -1.65 -13.05
N ALA A 128 12.65 -0.43 -13.52
CA ALA A 128 11.61 0.44 -14.05
C ALA A 128 10.91 -0.16 -15.29
N PRO A 129 11.62 -0.67 -16.31
CA PRO A 129 10.97 -1.32 -17.46
C PRO A 129 10.17 -2.56 -17.08
N LEU A 130 10.61 -3.32 -16.07
CA LEU A 130 9.86 -4.46 -15.56
C LEU A 130 8.53 -4.01 -14.94
N LEU A 131 8.55 -2.99 -14.08
CA LEU A 131 7.34 -2.48 -13.43
C LEU A 131 6.36 -1.92 -14.45
N ASP A 132 6.84 -1.20 -15.47
CA ASP A 132 6.00 -0.70 -16.57
C ASP A 132 5.36 -1.84 -17.36
N ARG A 133 6.13 -2.89 -17.66
CA ARG A 133 5.61 -4.06 -18.37
C ARG A 133 4.58 -4.82 -17.52
N LEU A 134 4.83 -4.98 -16.22
CA LEU A 134 3.88 -5.57 -15.28
C LEU A 134 2.60 -4.74 -15.20
N ALA A 135 2.70 -3.42 -15.16
CA ALA A 135 1.54 -2.52 -15.14
C ALA A 135 0.74 -2.63 -16.44
N ALA A 136 1.39 -2.57 -17.59
CA ALA A 136 0.74 -2.70 -18.90
C ALA A 136 0.04 -4.05 -19.06
N SER A 137 0.64 -5.15 -18.59
CA SER A 137 0.06 -6.49 -18.65
C SER A 137 -1.19 -6.67 -17.77
N LYS A 138 -1.37 -5.86 -16.70
CA LYS A 138 -2.58 -5.90 -15.86
C LYS A 138 -3.84 -5.42 -16.60
N TYR A 139 -3.67 -4.48 -17.53
CA TYR A 139 -4.77 -3.85 -18.27
C TYR A 139 -4.81 -4.26 -19.75
N GLY A 140 -3.92 -5.15 -20.17
CA GLY A 140 -3.87 -5.73 -21.52
C GLY A 140 -5.01 -6.70 -21.79
N ARG A 141 -5.06 -7.27 -23.00
CA ARG A 141 -6.06 -8.28 -23.37
C ARG A 141 -5.99 -9.47 -22.41
N THR A 142 -7.15 -9.95 -21.96
CA THR A 142 -7.32 -11.11 -21.06
C THR A 142 -7.02 -12.46 -21.74
N GLU A 143 -6.26 -12.44 -22.83
CA GLU A 143 -5.88 -13.66 -23.54
C GLU A 143 -4.83 -14.42 -22.71
N GLN A 144 -4.95 -15.74 -22.70
CA GLN A 144 -3.94 -16.61 -22.14
C GLN A 144 -2.72 -16.57 -23.06
N ASP A 145 -1.59 -16.14 -22.51
CA ASP A 145 -0.30 -16.13 -23.21
C ASP A 145 0.76 -16.67 -22.25
N ASP A 146 0.89 -18.00 -22.26
CA ASP A 146 1.81 -18.74 -21.38
C ASP A 146 3.28 -18.34 -21.62
N ALA A 147 3.63 -17.95 -22.86
CA ALA A 147 4.97 -17.52 -23.22
C ALA A 147 5.27 -16.14 -22.61
N ALA A 148 4.36 -15.17 -22.78
CA ALA A 148 4.49 -13.86 -22.16
C ALA A 148 4.46 -13.94 -20.63
N ALA A 149 3.60 -14.80 -20.07
CA ALA A 149 3.50 -15.04 -18.63
C ALA A 149 4.80 -15.62 -18.05
N THR A 150 5.37 -16.62 -18.74
CA THR A 150 6.69 -17.20 -18.41
C THR A 150 7.77 -16.13 -18.41
N GLU A 151 7.84 -15.34 -19.48
CA GLU A 151 8.85 -14.29 -19.62
C GLU A 151 8.72 -13.23 -18.52
N LEU A 152 7.49 -12.84 -18.15
CA LEU A 152 7.21 -11.89 -17.09
C LEU A 152 7.76 -12.36 -15.73
N VAL A 153 7.52 -13.63 -15.40
CA VAL A 153 7.95 -14.22 -14.12
C VAL A 153 9.47 -14.40 -14.11
N ASP A 154 10.05 -14.88 -15.21
CA ASP A 154 11.50 -15.07 -15.32
C ASP A 154 12.26 -13.73 -15.24
N ASN A 155 11.72 -12.67 -15.87
CA ASN A 155 12.28 -11.32 -15.75
C ASN A 155 12.14 -10.77 -14.33
N SER A 156 11.03 -11.05 -13.65
CA SER A 156 10.83 -10.67 -12.25
C SER A 156 11.87 -11.34 -11.33
N LEU A 157 12.13 -12.63 -11.53
CA LEU A 157 13.17 -13.36 -10.80
C LEU A 157 14.57 -12.76 -11.04
N LYS A 158 14.91 -12.46 -12.30
CA LYS A 158 16.20 -11.84 -12.67
C LYS A 158 16.39 -10.46 -12.02
N VAL A 159 15.32 -9.67 -11.95
CA VAL A 159 15.39 -8.35 -11.29
C VAL A 159 15.58 -8.50 -9.79
N LEU A 160 14.86 -9.41 -9.13
CA LEU A 160 15.07 -9.67 -7.70
C LEU A 160 16.50 -10.13 -7.40
N ASP A 161 17.06 -11.04 -8.19
CA ASP A 161 18.44 -11.50 -8.04
C ASP A 161 19.45 -10.37 -8.29
N GLY A 162 19.18 -9.50 -9.28
CA GLY A 162 19.95 -8.29 -9.52
C GLY A 162 19.91 -7.29 -8.35
N LEU A 163 18.76 -7.14 -7.70
CA LEU A 163 18.60 -6.27 -6.53
C LEU A 163 19.32 -6.87 -5.31
N GLU A 164 19.19 -8.16 -5.06
CA GLU A 164 19.86 -8.82 -3.93
C GLU A 164 21.38 -8.83 -4.10
N SER A 165 21.88 -9.08 -5.31
CA SER A 165 23.33 -9.07 -5.59
C SER A 165 23.98 -7.70 -5.50
N THR A 166 23.20 -6.62 -5.67
CA THR A 166 23.69 -5.24 -5.53
C THR A 166 23.61 -4.70 -4.10
N ARG A 167 23.10 -5.50 -3.17
CA ARG A 167 23.00 -5.16 -1.76
C ARG A 167 24.40 -5.02 -1.14
N PRO A 168 24.68 -3.94 -0.38
CA PRO A 168 25.89 -3.87 0.42
C PRO A 168 25.85 -5.00 1.46
N ARG A 169 26.78 -5.96 1.36
CA ARG A 169 26.97 -6.96 2.41
C ARG A 169 27.47 -6.23 3.65
N VAL A 170 26.62 -6.14 4.66
CA VAL A 170 27.06 -5.77 6.01
C VAL A 170 27.87 -6.95 6.51
N VAL A 171 29.18 -6.89 6.32
CA VAL A 171 30.11 -7.83 6.95
C VAL A 171 30.12 -7.47 8.43
N ALA A 172 29.46 -8.31 9.24
CA ALA A 172 29.49 -8.23 10.69
C ALA A 172 30.83 -8.72 11.24
#